data_AF-A0A662PN94-F1
#
_entry.id   AF-A0A662PN94-F1
#
_cell.length_a   1.000
_cell.length_b   1.000
_cell.length_c   1.000
_cell.angle_alpha   90.00
_cell.angle_beta   90.00
_cell.angle_gamma   90.00
#
_symmetry.space_group_name_H-M   'P 1'
#
loop_
_entity.id
_entity.type
_entity.pdbx_description
1 polymer ?
#
loop_
_entity_poly.entity_id
_entity_poly.type
_entity_poly.pdbx_seq_one_letter_code
_entity_poly.pdbx_strand_id
1 'polypeptide(L)'
;GKFKWFYSKNPRYEAQVLDKFLEEIAGYQVMFTWNGRIFDIPFIAARSLKHGLRIERLYTPTHIDLAEFVKSNLRLVRSDLYHVARFLNIKKDLRVEGLDVPALYVKAIRGNKEALSAIKKHCRDDLEVTRKVLKRLLPLIKVRYQELF
;
A
#
# COMPACT_ATOMS: atom_id res chain seq x y z
N GLY A 1 -4.59 -12.23 7.36
CA GLY A 1 -4.34 -12.49 5.93
C GLY A 1 -2.90 -12.91 5.73
N LYS A 2 -2.62 -13.58 4.61
CA LYS A 2 -1.27 -13.88 4.11
C LYS A 2 -0.80 -12.72 3.21
N PHE A 3 0.50 -12.47 3.13
CA PHE A 3 1.04 -11.51 2.16
C PHE A 3 0.96 -12.07 0.74
N LYS A 4 0.52 -11.25 -0.22
CA LYS A 4 0.44 -11.59 -1.65
C LYS A 4 1.22 -10.56 -2.45
N TRP A 5 1.91 -11.02 -3.50
CA TRP A 5 2.73 -10.19 -4.38
C TRP A 5 2.21 -10.30 -5.80
N PHE A 6 2.06 -9.15 -6.46
CA PHE A 6 1.79 -9.06 -7.90
C PHE A 6 3.08 -8.60 -8.57
N TYR A 7 3.77 -9.51 -9.25
CA TYR A 7 5.09 -9.24 -9.82
C TYR A 7 5.06 -9.24 -11.33
N SER A 8 5.57 -8.17 -11.92
CA SER A 8 5.86 -8.10 -13.35
C SER A 8 7.35 -8.31 -13.58
N LYS A 9 7.71 -9.39 -14.29
CA LYS A 9 9.13 -9.70 -14.62
C LYS A 9 9.75 -8.68 -15.57
N ASN A 10 8.93 -8.05 -16.41
CA ASN A 10 9.32 -7.08 -17.42
C ASN A 10 8.10 -6.17 -17.66
N PRO A 11 8.27 -4.85 -17.90
CA PRO A 11 7.20 -3.93 -18.28
C PRO A 11 6.15 -4.47 -19.27
N ARG A 12 6.51 -5.37 -20.21
CA ARG A 12 5.55 -6.00 -21.14
C ARG A 12 4.42 -6.80 -20.45
N TYR A 13 4.65 -7.31 -19.25
CA TYR A 13 3.64 -8.07 -18.48
C TYR A 13 2.86 -7.20 -17.51
N GLU A 14 3.09 -5.89 -17.48
CA GLU A 14 2.41 -4.98 -16.55
C GLU A 14 0.89 -5.05 -16.67
N ALA A 15 0.34 -5.03 -17.88
CA ALA A 15 -1.11 -5.11 -18.11
C ALA A 15 -1.72 -6.38 -17.47
N GLN A 16 -1.11 -7.54 -17.71
CA GLN A 16 -1.58 -8.81 -17.16
C GLN A 16 -1.51 -8.85 -15.62
N VAL A 17 -0.46 -8.28 -15.03
CA VAL A 17 -0.28 -8.26 -13.57
C VAL A 17 -1.25 -7.29 -12.91
N LEU A 18 -1.47 -6.13 -13.53
CA LEU A 18 -2.45 -5.14 -13.08
C LEU A 18 -3.86 -5.69 -13.16
N ASP A 19 -4.24 -6.36 -14.25
CA ASP A 19 -5.58 -6.92 -14.39
C ASP A 19 -5.87 -7.97 -13.29
N LYS A 20 -4.91 -8.87 -13.04
CA LYS A 20 -5.00 -9.82 -11.91
C LYS A 20 -5.11 -9.13 -10.55
N PHE A 21 -4.42 -8.01 -10.36
CA PHE A 21 -4.50 -7.22 -9.14
C PHE A 21 -5.89 -6.57 -8.98
N LEU A 22 -6.43 -5.99 -10.06
CA LEU A 22 -7.76 -5.40 -10.09
C LEU A 22 -8.85 -6.44 -9.83
N GLU A 23 -8.73 -7.65 -10.39
CA GLU A 23 -9.66 -8.75 -10.12
C GLU A 23 -9.63 -9.18 -8.65
N GLU A 24 -8.44 -9.31 -8.07
CA GLU A 24 -8.32 -9.64 -6.65
C GLU A 24 -8.96 -8.56 -5.77
N ILE A 25 -8.64 -7.29 -6.05
CA ILE A 25 -9.04 -6.19 -5.16
C ILE A 25 -10.54 -6.01 -5.13
N ALA A 26 -11.21 -6.24 -6.26
CA ALA A 26 -12.67 -6.17 -6.38
C ALA A 26 -13.41 -7.20 -5.51
N GLY A 27 -12.73 -8.25 -5.05
CA GLY A 27 -13.31 -9.24 -4.14
C GLY A 27 -13.39 -8.80 -2.67
N TYR A 28 -12.85 -7.63 -2.32
CA TYR A 28 -12.88 -7.12 -0.94
C TYR A 28 -13.93 -6.02 -0.76
N GLN A 29 -14.55 -5.98 0.42
CA GLN A 29 -15.50 -4.91 0.78
C GLN A 29 -14.77 -3.61 1.16
N VAL A 30 -13.63 -3.70 1.85
CA VAL A 30 -12.88 -2.54 2.34
C VAL A 30 -11.40 -2.70 2.03
N MET A 31 -10.79 -1.63 1.56
CA MET A 31 -9.35 -1.52 1.32
C MET A 31 -8.76 -0.45 2.24
N PHE A 32 -7.75 -0.84 3.02
CA PHE A 32 -6.96 0.08 3.83
C PHE A 32 -5.60 0.33 3.19
N THR A 33 -5.22 1.60 3.04
CA THR A 33 -3.89 2.01 2.56
C THR A 33 -3.23 2.97 3.53
N TRP A 34 -1.93 3.21 3.34
CA TRP A 34 -1.24 4.33 3.96
C TRP A 34 -0.85 5.35 2.90
N ASN A 35 -1.51 6.52 2.87
CA ASN A 35 -1.26 7.56 1.88
C ASN A 35 -1.53 7.14 0.42
N GLY A 36 -2.32 6.08 0.24
CA GLY A 36 -2.71 5.54 -1.05
C GLY A 36 -3.71 6.40 -1.80
N ARG A 37 -4.50 7.24 -1.12
CA ARG A 37 -5.41 8.18 -1.79
C ARG A 37 -4.68 9.15 -2.71
N ILE A 38 -3.48 9.57 -2.33
CA ILE A 38 -2.70 10.56 -3.08
C ILE A 38 -1.59 9.93 -3.93
N PHE A 39 -1.29 8.64 -3.75
CA PHE A 39 -0.21 7.98 -4.48
C PHE A 39 -0.66 6.66 -5.11
N ASP A 40 -0.86 5.60 -4.33
CA ASP A 40 -1.10 4.24 -4.84
C ASP A 40 -2.31 4.17 -5.78
N ILE A 41 -3.45 4.72 -5.37
CA ILE A 41 -4.70 4.68 -6.15
C ILE A 41 -4.56 5.48 -7.45
N PRO A 42 -4.13 6.77 -7.44
CA PRO A 42 -3.86 7.50 -8.67
C PRO A 42 -2.84 6.83 -9.60
N PHE A 43 -1.76 6.25 -9.03
CA PHE A 43 -0.73 5.58 -9.81
C PHE A 43 -1.30 4.35 -10.52
N ILE A 44 -1.98 3.46 -9.78
CA ILE A 44 -2.59 2.25 -10.35
C ILE A 44 -3.65 2.64 -11.38
N ALA A 45 -4.51 3.62 -11.08
CA ALA A 45 -5.50 4.15 -12.01
C ALA A 45 -4.88 4.60 -13.34
N ALA A 46 -3.83 5.42 -13.27
CA ALA A 46 -3.13 5.90 -14.47
C ALA A 46 -2.54 4.75 -15.29
N ARG A 47 -1.95 3.74 -14.63
CA ARG A 47 -1.40 2.56 -15.32
C ARG A 47 -2.51 1.70 -15.93
N SER A 48 -3.64 1.53 -15.26
CA SER A 48 -4.79 0.78 -15.76
C SER A 48 -5.43 1.45 -16.97
N LEU A 49 -5.60 2.78 -16.94
CA LEU A 49 -6.09 3.54 -18.09
C LEU A 49 -5.15 3.42 -19.30
N LYS A 50 -3.84 3.53 -19.09
CA LYS A 50 -2.84 3.35 -20.14
C LYS A 50 -2.97 1.99 -20.86
N HIS A 51 -3.39 0.95 -20.13
CA HIS A 51 -3.52 -0.41 -20.66
C HIS A 51 -4.96 -0.79 -21.05
N GLY A 52 -5.92 0.14 -20.99
CA GLY A 52 -7.33 -0.13 -21.31
C GLY A 52 -8.00 -1.15 -20.37
N LEU A 53 -7.54 -1.22 -19.11
CA LEU A 53 -8.07 -2.16 -18.13
C LEU A 53 -9.34 -1.65 -17.46
N ARG A 54 -10.09 -2.58 -16.85
CA ARG A 54 -11.32 -2.33 -16.08
C ARG A 54 -11.05 -1.62 -14.75
N ILE A 55 -10.75 -0.33 -14.83
CA ILE A 55 -10.38 0.53 -13.69
C ILE A 55 -11.47 0.59 -12.61
N GLU A 56 -12.74 0.39 -12.95
CA GLU A 56 -13.85 0.38 -12.00
C GLU A 56 -13.67 -0.68 -10.89
N ARG A 57 -12.94 -1.76 -11.17
CA ARG A 57 -12.58 -2.80 -10.19
C ARG A 57 -11.74 -2.26 -9.03
N LEU A 58 -10.89 -1.24 -9.28
CA LEU A 58 -10.06 -0.61 -8.25
C LEU A 58 -10.90 0.10 -7.17
N TYR A 59 -12.07 0.58 -7.57
CA TYR A 59 -12.98 1.39 -6.73
C TYR A 59 -14.16 0.59 -6.19
N THR A 60 -14.19 -0.73 -6.41
CA THR A 60 -15.23 -1.61 -5.86
C THR A 60 -15.19 -1.66 -4.32
N PRO A 61 -14.03 -1.77 -3.66
CA PRO A 61 -13.95 -1.71 -2.20
C PRO A 61 -14.10 -0.27 -1.70
N THR A 62 -14.74 -0.09 -0.53
CA THR A 62 -14.66 1.16 0.22
C THR A 62 -13.20 1.42 0.62
N HIS A 63 -12.66 2.56 0.21
CA HIS A 63 -11.27 2.91 0.45
C HIS A 63 -11.09 3.82 1.67
N ILE A 64 -10.35 3.31 2.67
CA ILE A 64 -9.96 4.07 3.85
C ILE A 64 -8.45 4.30 3.84
N ASP A 65 -8.05 5.56 3.75
CA ASP A 65 -6.65 5.97 3.90
C ASP A 65 -6.32 6.24 5.37
N LEU A 66 -5.40 5.45 5.93
CA LEU A 66 -5.02 5.55 7.34
C LEU A 66 -4.19 6.80 7.64
N ALA A 67 -3.42 7.32 6.67
CA ALA A 67 -2.65 8.54 6.88
C ALA A 67 -3.60 9.76 6.99
N GLU A 68 -4.61 9.82 6.11
CA GLU A 68 -5.69 10.80 6.19
C GLU A 68 -6.48 10.67 7.49
N PHE A 69 -6.89 9.45 7.85
CA PHE A 69 -7.61 9.20 9.10
C PHE A 69 -6.83 9.70 10.32
N VAL A 70 -5.53 9.42 10.40
CA VAL A 70 -4.67 9.86 11.49
C VAL A 70 -4.55 11.38 11.54
N LYS A 71 -4.34 12.05 10.39
CA LYS A 71 -4.27 13.52 10.31
C LYS A 71 -5.55 14.16 10.87
N SER A 72 -6.70 13.63 10.49
CA SER A 72 -8.00 14.20 10.88
C SER A 72 -8.41 13.89 12.32
N ASN A 73 -7.87 12.83 12.94
CA ASN A 73 -8.38 12.36 14.24
C ASN A 73 -7.37 12.43 15.40
N LEU A 74 -6.05 12.38 15.15
CA LEU A 74 -5.07 12.19 16.23
C LEU A 74 -4.18 13.41 16.51
N ARG A 75 -4.30 14.50 15.72
CA ARG A 75 -3.54 15.76 15.90
C ARG A 75 -2.02 15.56 16.11
N LEU A 76 -1.43 14.55 15.46
CA LEU A 76 0.00 14.29 15.51
C LEU A 76 0.76 15.31 14.66
N VAL A 77 1.92 15.77 15.14
CA VAL A 77 2.80 16.70 14.40
C VAL A 77 3.23 16.12 13.05
N ARG A 78 3.50 14.81 13.01
CA ARG A 78 3.86 14.07 11.81
C ARG A 78 2.95 12.86 11.64
N SER A 79 2.48 12.66 10.42
CA SER A 79 1.54 11.60 10.06
C SER A 79 2.10 10.65 8.99
N ASP A 80 3.42 10.62 8.80
CA ASP A 80 4.05 9.57 7.98
C ASP A 80 4.11 8.25 8.77
N LEU A 81 4.19 7.13 8.05
CA LEU A 81 4.04 5.80 8.64
C LEU A 81 5.04 5.56 9.76
N TYR A 82 6.28 6.04 9.60
CA TYR A 82 7.31 5.90 10.61
C TYR A 82 6.96 6.63 11.90
N HIS A 83 6.58 7.92 11.83
CA HIS A 83 6.27 8.69 13.05
C HIS A 83 5.03 8.18 13.76
N VAL A 84 3.99 7.79 13.01
CA VAL A 84 2.77 7.22 13.62
C VAL A 84 3.05 5.85 14.24
N ALA A 85 3.81 5.00 13.56
CA ALA A 85 4.23 3.71 14.10
C ALA A 85 5.04 3.90 15.39
N ARG A 86 6.01 4.83 15.39
CA ARG A 86 6.80 5.18 16.57
C ARG A 86 5.92 5.66 17.73
N PHE A 87 5.00 6.57 17.47
CA PHE A 87 4.03 7.05 18.47
C PHE A 87 3.22 5.91 19.09
N LEU A 88 2.83 4.91 18.29
CA LEU A 88 2.09 3.73 18.74
C LEU A 88 2.97 2.59 19.29
N ASN A 89 4.27 2.83 19.49
CA ASN A 89 5.27 1.84 19.90
C ASN A 89 5.38 0.61 18.96
N ILE A 90 5.21 0.84 17.66
CA ILE A 90 5.35 -0.16 16.61
C ILE A 90 6.72 0.02 15.94
N LYS A 91 7.54 -1.04 15.95
CA LYS A 91 8.83 -1.06 15.26
C LYS A 91 8.64 -1.11 13.75
N LYS A 92 9.44 -0.31 13.03
CA LYS A 92 9.55 -0.25 11.57
C LYS A 92 11.02 -0.46 11.15
N ASP A 93 11.26 -1.18 10.06
CA ASP A 93 12.59 -1.32 9.47
C ASP A 93 12.94 -0.06 8.66
N LEU A 94 14.09 0.55 8.96
CA LEU A 94 14.56 1.81 8.36
C LEU A 94 15.77 1.60 7.42
N ARG A 95 16.13 0.37 7.10
CA ARG A 95 17.27 0.09 6.22
C ARG A 95 17.05 0.49 4.76
N VAL A 96 15.80 0.58 4.35
CA VAL A 96 15.38 0.97 2.99
C VAL A 96 14.19 1.91 3.16
N GLU A 97 14.31 3.10 2.59
CA GLU A 97 13.24 4.07 2.51
C GLU A 97 12.58 4.07 1.12
N GLY A 98 11.40 4.67 1.01
CA GLY A 98 10.69 4.75 -0.27
C GLY A 98 11.50 5.47 -1.36
N LEU A 99 12.36 6.41 -0.97
CA LEU A 99 13.26 7.15 -1.87
C LEU A 99 14.37 6.27 -2.48
N ASP A 100 14.72 5.15 -1.84
CA ASP A 100 15.73 4.21 -2.34
C ASP A 100 15.17 3.26 -3.40
N VAL A 101 13.84 3.04 -3.40
CA VAL A 101 13.16 2.04 -4.23
C VAL A 101 13.42 2.24 -5.73
N PRO A 102 13.40 3.46 -6.31
CA PRO A 102 13.70 3.64 -7.73
C PRO A 102 15.11 3.15 -8.12
N ALA A 103 16.13 3.48 -7.32
CA ALA A 103 17.50 3.05 -7.59
C ALA A 103 17.67 1.54 -7.42
N LEU A 104 17.04 0.95 -6.41
CA LEU A 104 17.00 -0.50 -6.22
C LEU A 104 16.27 -1.20 -7.37
N TYR A 105 15.21 -0.61 -7.89
CA TYR A 105 14.43 -1.17 -9.00
C TYR A 105 15.28 -1.28 -10.27
N VAL A 106 16.05 -0.24 -10.61
CA VAL A 106 16.98 -0.27 -11.76
C VAL A 106 18.01 -1.39 -11.63
N LYS A 107 18.51 -1.66 -10.41
CA LYS A 107 19.41 -2.79 -10.16
C LYS A 107 18.68 -4.12 -10.29
N ALA A 108 17.47 -4.23 -9.74
CA ALA A 108 16.67 -5.45 -9.75
C ALA A 108 16.32 -5.90 -11.18
N ILE A 109 15.92 -4.98 -12.06
CA ILE A 109 15.61 -5.32 -13.47
C ILE A 109 16.83 -5.76 -14.27
N ARG A 110 18.05 -5.44 -13.81
CA ARG A 110 19.33 -5.93 -14.36
C ARG A 110 19.75 -7.28 -13.77
N GLY A 111 18.90 -7.92 -12.97
CA GLY A 111 19.14 -9.24 -12.39
C GLY A 111 19.74 -9.23 -10.98
N ASN A 112 19.89 -8.07 -10.33
CA ASN A 112 20.40 -8.01 -8.96
C ASN A 112 19.35 -8.53 -7.97
N LYS A 113 19.58 -9.72 -7.41
CA LYS A 113 18.64 -10.42 -6.53
C LYS A 113 18.54 -9.76 -5.16
N GLU A 114 19.61 -9.17 -4.68
CA GLU A 114 19.70 -8.47 -3.39
C GLU A 114 18.83 -7.21 -3.39
N ALA A 115 18.88 -6.44 -4.48
CA ALA A 115 18.05 -5.25 -4.67
C ALA A 115 16.56 -5.62 -4.75
N LEU A 116 16.22 -6.67 -5.49
CA LEU A 116 14.85 -7.19 -5.53
C LEU A 116 14.38 -7.64 -4.14
N SER A 117 15.25 -8.33 -3.38
CA SER A 117 14.96 -8.77 -2.01
C SER A 117 14.76 -7.59 -1.06
N ALA A 118 15.57 -6.54 -1.19
CA ALA A 118 15.46 -5.31 -0.42
C ALA A 118 14.12 -4.60 -0.65
N ILE A 119 13.68 -4.46 -1.91
CA ILE A 119 12.35 -3.90 -2.26
C ILE A 119 11.24 -4.73 -1.63
N LYS A 120 11.28 -6.06 -1.81
CA LYS A 120 10.25 -6.96 -1.22
C LYS A 120 10.21 -6.86 0.31
N LYS A 121 11.37 -6.76 0.95
CA LYS A 121 11.44 -6.63 2.40
C LYS A 121 10.85 -5.31 2.87
N HIS A 122 11.16 -4.20 2.20
CA HIS A 122 10.61 -2.89 2.48
C HIS A 122 9.08 -2.86 2.32
N CYS A 123 8.54 -3.29 1.18
CA CYS A 123 7.10 -3.33 0.96
C CYS A 123 6.37 -4.24 1.97
N ARG A 124 6.99 -5.35 2.38
CA ARG A 124 6.43 -6.24 3.41
C ARG A 124 6.39 -5.56 4.78
N ASP A 125 7.47 -4.88 5.15
CA ASP A 125 7.55 -4.14 6.40
C ASP A 125 6.51 -3.02 6.45
N ASP A 126 6.35 -2.24 5.37
CA ASP A 126 5.31 -1.22 5.27
C ASP A 126 3.90 -1.78 5.45
N LEU A 127 3.57 -2.88 4.78
CA LEU A 127 2.26 -3.53 4.95
C LEU A 127 2.07 -4.09 6.36
N GLU A 128 3.12 -4.66 6.96
CA GLU A 128 3.05 -5.20 8.33
C GLU A 128 2.88 -4.07 9.37
N VAL A 129 3.59 -2.96 9.22
CA VAL A 129 3.44 -1.78 10.07
C VAL A 129 2.06 -1.17 9.88
N THR A 130 1.61 -0.99 8.63
CA THR A 130 0.25 -0.50 8.31
C THR A 130 -0.82 -1.38 8.96
N ARG A 131 -0.68 -2.71 8.89
CA ARG A 131 -1.59 -3.67 9.54
C ARG A 131 -1.59 -3.53 11.06
N LYS A 132 -0.43 -3.34 11.69
CA LYS A 132 -0.32 -3.13 13.14
C LYS A 132 -0.95 -1.79 13.55
N VAL A 133 -0.72 -0.73 12.79
CA VAL A 133 -1.35 0.58 13.01
C VAL A 133 -2.86 0.47 12.88
N LEU A 134 -3.37 -0.16 11.80
CA LEU A 134 -4.80 -0.43 11.62
C LEU A 134 -5.41 -1.10 12.85
N LYS A 135 -4.78 -2.15 13.39
CA LYS A 135 -5.26 -2.83 14.60
C LYS A 135 -5.38 -1.91 15.80
N ARG A 136 -4.45 -0.97 15.98
CA ARG A 136 -4.49 0.03 17.05
C ARG A 136 -5.59 1.06 16.85
N LEU A 137 -5.85 1.43 15.59
CA LEU A 137 -6.86 2.43 15.21
C LEU A 137 -8.26 1.85 15.08
N LEU A 138 -8.40 0.53 14.97
CA LEU A 138 -9.66 -0.15 14.67
C LEU A 138 -10.81 0.24 15.61
N PRO A 139 -10.63 0.38 16.95
CA PRO A 139 -11.71 0.83 17.83
C PRO A 139 -12.25 2.20 17.43
N LEU A 140 -11.38 3.14 17.06
CA LEU A 140 -11.78 4.49 16.64
C LEU A 140 -12.38 4.49 15.23
N ILE A 141 -11.83 3.67 14.32
CA ILE A 141 -12.37 3.52 12.96
C ILE A 141 -13.80 2.98 13.02
N LYS A 142 -14.08 1.96 13.84
CA LYS A 142 -15.43 1.40 14.01
C LYS A 142 -16.45 2.42 14.49
N VAL A 143 -16.05 3.35 15.37
CA VAL A 143 -16.93 4.43 15.83
C VAL A 143 -17.24 5.42 14.70
N ARG A 144 -16.30 5.66 13.79
CA ARG A 144 -16.41 6.64 12.70
C ARG A 144 -17.08 6.09 11.43
N TYR A 145 -16.96 4.78 11.20
CA TYR A 145 -17.45 4.08 10.01
C TYR A 145 -18.31 2.90 10.44
N GLN A 146 -19.43 3.17 11.10
CA GLN A 146 -20.30 2.15 11.69
C GLN A 146 -20.92 1.24 10.63
N GLU A 147 -21.15 1.77 9.43
CA GLU A 147 -21.73 1.08 8.27
C GLU A 147 -20.82 0.03 7.63
N LEU A 148 -19.54 -0.02 8.01
CA LEU A 148 -18.54 -0.94 7.44
C LEU A 148 -18.25 -2.17 8.31
N PHE A 149 -18.80 -2.25 9.53
CA PHE A 149 -18.52 -3.31 10.52
C PHE A 149 -19.78 -3.84 11.18
#